data_AF-A0A4V6A2U1-F1
#
_entry.id   AF-A0A4V6A2U1-F1
#
_cell.length_a   1.000
_cell.length_b   1.000
_cell.length_c   1.000
_cell.angle_alpha   90.00
_cell.angle_beta   90.00
_cell.angle_gamma   90.00
#
_symmetry.space_group_name_H-M   'P 1'
#
loop_
_entity.id
_entity.type
_entity.pdbx_description
1 polymer ?
#
loop_
_entity_poly.entity_id
_entity_poly.type
_entity_poly.pdbx_seq_one_letter_code
_entity_poly.pdbx_strand_id
1 'polypeptide(L)'
;MINPYNNFEINCIIDRYLLQCPEIIETPGVQNPKDLDSTIWTIFANKSRGIHRLISLIPYRAKPATIEFMLESLLRLTSERLNASFIVDIVAACVDHGNTKTRRLPNNAQTVVFLGYAVRDVAAMEAPSDAPSEVTEALVSNRVSLVKSVLSTIISESASAPELIHLLVGFFRKHVCSGQSAAQKIEASLADLYPAFMNDLGPPSINITRASDVDKLATRDRVLNQLIAEMYTNFRNSELNSGMEKMQDLMDSADAEPKVFIRQIPGLTARLRMLSQLPIGIKRMKEVGYFDFYLFALRVVTTTDPHCFEPQEPIREMLEFYFEFFKSRMARSKTAFIDIVKLVLDVCLIYLERCRSIAEPFLFEKIAYLCEMKSYVKYDVFYNIIEALRYFPEKRAVMADRPRKNAHVHPTPNRDYRESRRSSQYNR
;
A
#
# COMPACT_ATOMS: atom_id res chain seq x y z
N MET A 1 35.90 -1.50 17.31
CA MET A 1 35.57 -0.08 17.59
C MET A 1 34.60 0.38 16.52
N ILE A 2 33.33 0.50 16.87
CA ILE A 2 32.23 0.87 15.97
C ILE A 2 32.18 2.40 15.96
N ASN A 3 32.36 3.00 14.79
CA ASN A 3 32.37 4.44 14.61
C ASN A 3 30.94 5.00 14.85
N PRO A 4 30.70 5.85 15.87
CA PRO A 4 29.36 6.28 16.26
C PRO A 4 28.77 7.42 15.39
N TYR A 5 29.43 7.81 14.31
CA TYR A 5 29.07 9.00 13.53
C TYR A 5 27.96 8.83 12.47
N ASN A 6 27.34 7.66 12.29
CA ASN A 6 26.55 7.42 11.06
C ASN A 6 25.02 7.51 11.14
N ASN A 7 24.37 7.65 12.31
CA ASN A 7 22.89 7.81 12.32
C ASN A 7 22.44 9.26 12.31
N PHE A 8 23.19 10.17 12.95
CA PHE A 8 22.84 11.59 12.96
C PHE A 8 23.14 12.27 11.63
N GLU A 9 24.27 11.94 10.97
CA GLU A 9 24.55 12.45 9.62
C GLU A 9 23.61 11.86 8.57
N ILE A 10 23.26 10.57 8.66
CA ILE A 10 22.26 9.98 7.75
C ILE A 10 20.87 10.58 7.99
N ASN A 11 20.45 10.80 9.24
CA ASN A 11 19.18 11.47 9.52
C ASN A 11 19.22 12.95 9.14
N CYS A 12 20.34 13.66 9.30
CA CYS A 12 20.51 15.00 8.78
C CYS A 12 20.57 15.01 7.25
N ILE A 13 21.12 14.01 6.58
CA ILE A 13 21.06 13.88 5.12
C ILE A 13 19.62 13.61 4.70
N ILE A 14 18.91 12.70 5.37
CA ILE A 14 17.49 12.38 5.12
C ILE A 14 16.61 13.61 5.38
N ASP A 15 16.81 14.34 6.47
CA ASP A 15 16.04 15.54 6.84
C ASP A 15 16.40 16.71 5.94
N ARG A 16 17.69 16.90 5.60
CA ARG A 16 18.14 17.92 4.65
C ARG A 16 17.67 17.59 3.23
N TYR A 17 17.48 16.31 2.88
CA TYR A 17 16.86 15.89 1.62
C TYR A 17 15.34 15.98 1.64
N LEU A 18 14.66 15.69 2.76
CA LEU A 18 13.22 15.88 2.95
C LEU A 18 12.85 17.37 2.95
N LEU A 19 13.72 18.23 3.51
CA LEU A 19 13.64 19.69 3.44
C LEU A 19 14.11 20.25 2.07
N GLN A 20 14.98 19.55 1.35
CA GLN A 20 15.32 19.78 -0.06
C GLN A 20 14.44 18.97 -1.03
N CYS A 21 13.26 18.53 -0.60
CA CYS A 21 12.18 18.14 -1.51
C CYS A 21 11.30 19.35 -1.85
N PRO A 22 11.67 20.32 -2.71
CA PRO A 22 10.61 21.12 -3.29
C PRO A 22 9.91 20.25 -4.34
N GLU A 23 10.71 19.68 -5.24
CA GLU A 23 10.37 19.04 -6.52
C GLU A 23 11.65 18.32 -7.02
N ILE A 24 12.10 17.26 -6.32
CA ILE A 24 13.48 16.83 -5.97
C ILE A 24 14.65 16.86 -7.00
N ILE A 25 14.46 17.15 -8.29
CA ILE A 25 15.55 17.55 -9.19
C ILE A 25 14.98 18.70 -10.01
N GLU A 26 15.50 19.92 -9.86
CA GLU A 26 15.24 20.96 -10.87
C GLU A 26 15.58 20.35 -12.22
N THR A 27 14.68 20.47 -13.20
CA THR A 27 14.78 19.86 -14.55
C THR A 27 16.25 19.69 -14.94
N PRO A 28 16.76 18.48 -15.28
CA PRO A 28 18.20 18.20 -15.35
C PRO A 28 19.03 19.16 -16.22
N GLY A 29 18.40 20.00 -17.06
CA GLY A 29 19.04 21.14 -17.71
C GLY A 29 19.47 22.32 -16.80
N VAL A 30 19.13 22.33 -15.51
CA VAL A 30 19.48 23.41 -14.55
C VAL A 30 20.70 23.04 -13.68
N GLN A 31 20.98 21.76 -13.48
CA GLN A 31 22.11 21.26 -12.67
C GLN A 31 23.18 20.59 -13.54
N ASN A 32 24.43 20.57 -13.04
CA ASN A 32 25.51 19.84 -13.70
C ASN A 32 25.24 18.31 -13.58
N PRO A 33 25.08 17.57 -14.70
CA PRO A 33 24.68 16.15 -14.68
C PRO A 33 25.60 15.25 -13.85
N LYS A 34 26.90 15.60 -13.75
CA LYS A 34 27.90 14.82 -13.01
C LYS A 34 27.68 14.83 -11.50
N ASP A 35 27.19 15.94 -10.95
CA ASP A 35 26.97 16.07 -9.50
C ASP A 35 25.70 15.32 -9.08
N LEU A 36 24.71 15.28 -9.97
CA LEU A 36 23.47 14.54 -9.80
C LEU A 36 23.67 13.03 -9.88
N ASP A 37 24.47 12.57 -10.84
CA ASP A 37 24.89 11.16 -10.96
C ASP A 37 25.60 10.68 -9.68
N SER A 38 26.59 11.45 -9.21
CA SER A 38 27.33 11.13 -7.99
C SER A 38 26.41 11.02 -6.76
N THR A 39 25.40 11.89 -6.71
CA THR A 39 24.40 11.90 -5.64
C THR A 39 23.52 10.65 -5.67
N ILE A 40 22.94 10.31 -6.82
CA ILE A 40 22.13 9.09 -7.00
C ILE A 40 22.95 7.86 -6.63
N TRP A 41 24.19 7.78 -7.11
CA TRP A 41 25.08 6.67 -6.78
C TRP A 41 25.36 6.56 -5.28
N THR A 42 25.50 7.69 -4.57
CA THR A 42 25.73 7.70 -3.12
C THR A 42 24.51 7.18 -2.35
N ILE A 43 23.30 7.53 -2.78
CA ILE A 43 22.04 7.05 -2.17
C ILE A 43 21.91 5.54 -2.37
N PHE A 44 22.10 5.07 -3.60
CA PHE A 44 21.91 3.66 -3.94
C PHE A 44 23.08 2.76 -3.52
N ALA A 45 24.24 3.33 -3.16
CA ALA A 45 25.32 2.61 -2.50
C ALA A 45 25.10 2.42 -0.98
N ASN A 46 24.09 3.07 -0.40
CA ASN A 46 23.83 3.01 1.03
C ASN A 46 23.20 1.66 1.46
N LYS A 47 23.28 1.37 2.77
CA LYS A 47 22.75 0.15 3.40
C LYS A 47 21.73 0.45 4.53
N SER A 48 21.41 1.72 4.77
CA SER A 48 20.46 2.13 5.82
C SER A 48 19.02 1.80 5.44
N ARG A 49 18.28 1.19 6.37
CA ARG A 49 16.83 0.94 6.24
C ARG A 49 16.01 2.24 6.09
N GLY A 50 16.50 3.36 6.63
CA GLY A 50 15.83 4.66 6.46
C GLY A 50 15.84 5.12 5.00
N ILE A 51 16.95 4.88 4.30
CA ILE A 51 17.09 5.20 2.88
C ILE A 51 16.28 4.24 2.01
N HIS A 52 16.21 2.96 2.39
CA HIS A 52 15.39 1.96 1.71
C HIS A 52 13.93 2.40 1.54
N ARG A 53 13.31 2.90 2.62
CA ARG A 53 11.92 3.39 2.59
C ARG A 53 11.75 4.60 1.70
N LEU A 54 12.75 5.49 1.63
CA LEU A 54 12.70 6.67 0.77
C LEU A 54 12.74 6.27 -0.71
N ILE A 55 13.57 5.28 -1.06
CA ILE A 55 13.74 4.80 -2.43
C ILE A 55 12.41 4.32 -3.03
N SER A 56 11.62 3.55 -2.28
CA SER A 56 10.30 3.09 -2.73
C SER A 56 9.29 4.22 -2.95
N LEU A 57 9.50 5.40 -2.35
CA LEU A 57 8.61 6.56 -2.49
C LEU A 57 9.01 7.49 -3.65
N ILE A 58 10.24 7.39 -4.15
CA ILE A 58 10.75 8.27 -5.22
C ILE A 58 9.85 8.25 -6.46
N PRO A 59 9.43 7.08 -6.99
CA PRO A 59 8.63 7.04 -8.23
C PRO A 59 7.29 7.75 -8.09
N TYR A 60 6.72 7.83 -6.89
CA TYR A 60 5.42 8.46 -6.66
C TYR A 60 5.51 9.98 -6.44
N ARG A 61 6.71 10.54 -6.24
CA ARG A 61 6.92 11.95 -5.91
C ARG A 61 7.78 12.72 -6.92
N ALA A 62 8.64 12.02 -7.66
CA ALA A 62 9.54 12.67 -8.61
C ALA A 62 8.86 12.91 -9.98
N LYS A 63 9.36 13.90 -10.71
CA LYS A 63 8.91 14.17 -12.08
C LYS A 63 9.34 13.02 -13.02
N PRO A 64 8.62 12.74 -14.12
CA PRO A 64 8.97 11.64 -15.03
C PRO A 64 10.41 11.72 -15.57
N ALA A 65 10.88 12.92 -15.94
CA ALA A 65 12.26 13.13 -16.42
C ALA A 65 13.33 12.77 -15.37
N THR A 66 13.01 12.95 -14.08
CA THR A 66 13.89 12.52 -12.98
C THR A 66 13.96 11.00 -12.89
N ILE A 67 12.83 10.32 -13.05
CA ILE A 67 12.78 8.86 -13.03
C ILE A 67 13.52 8.27 -14.23
N GLU A 68 13.35 8.86 -15.41
CA GLU A 68 14.09 8.48 -16.62
C GLU A 68 15.60 8.61 -16.40
N PHE A 69 16.05 9.76 -15.89
CA PHE A 69 17.46 9.98 -15.56
C PHE A 69 18.00 8.99 -14.53
N MET A 70 17.23 8.70 -13.47
CA MET A 70 17.60 7.73 -12.45
C MET A 70 17.74 6.31 -13.02
N LEU A 71 16.78 5.87 -13.84
CA LEU A 71 16.85 4.56 -14.49
C LEU A 71 18.05 4.49 -15.44
N GLU A 72 18.32 5.56 -16.19
CA GLU A 72 19.50 5.65 -17.06
C GLU A 72 20.81 5.55 -16.26
N SER A 73 20.89 6.25 -15.12
CA SER A 73 22.08 6.30 -14.27
C SER A 73 22.35 4.98 -13.55
N LEU A 74 21.30 4.35 -13.02
CA LEU A 74 21.39 3.15 -12.18
C LEU A 74 21.47 1.87 -13.01
N LEU A 75 20.79 1.82 -14.16
CA LEU A 75 20.71 0.65 -15.03
C LEU A 75 21.63 0.74 -16.24
N ARG A 76 22.63 1.62 -16.23
CA ARG A 76 23.66 1.70 -17.27
C ARG A 76 24.51 0.43 -17.30
N LEU A 77 24.98 -0.02 -16.14
CA LEU A 77 25.82 -1.21 -15.95
C LEU A 77 25.57 -1.78 -14.55
N THR A 78 25.82 -3.08 -14.36
CA THR A 78 25.84 -3.69 -13.04
C THR A 78 27.08 -3.23 -12.26
N SER A 79 26.90 -2.76 -11.04
CA SER A 79 27.98 -2.28 -10.16
C SER A 79 27.91 -2.93 -8.80
N GLU A 80 29.03 -3.46 -8.31
CA GLU A 80 29.11 -4.06 -6.98
C GLU A 80 28.89 -3.07 -5.84
N ARG A 81 29.14 -1.79 -6.11
CA ARG A 81 29.03 -0.69 -5.13
C ARG A 81 27.59 -0.32 -4.80
N LEU A 82 26.65 -0.60 -5.71
CA LEU A 82 25.23 -0.31 -5.51
C LEU A 82 24.55 -1.47 -4.78
N ASN A 83 23.62 -1.12 -3.91
CA ASN A 83 22.81 -2.05 -3.15
C ASN A 83 21.72 -2.64 -4.06
N ALA A 84 21.86 -3.92 -4.38
CA ALA A 84 20.97 -4.63 -5.30
C ALA A 84 19.50 -4.59 -4.86
N SER A 85 19.22 -4.69 -3.55
CA SER A 85 17.86 -4.61 -3.02
C SER A 85 17.18 -3.28 -3.37
N PHE A 86 17.92 -2.17 -3.24
CA PHE A 86 17.41 -0.83 -3.53
C PHE A 86 17.10 -0.64 -5.01
N ILE A 87 17.93 -1.23 -5.89
CA ILE A 87 17.70 -1.21 -7.33
C ILE A 87 16.46 -2.01 -7.68
N VAL A 88 16.26 -3.17 -7.05
CA VAL A 88 15.07 -3.98 -7.28
C VAL A 88 13.81 -3.23 -6.84
N ASP A 89 13.85 -2.57 -5.69
CA ASP A 89 12.70 -1.86 -5.14
C ASP A 89 12.36 -0.57 -5.89
N ILE A 90 13.36 0.21 -6.36
CA ILE A 90 13.07 1.39 -7.20
C ILE A 90 12.45 0.98 -8.52
N VAL A 91 12.96 -0.08 -9.17
CA VAL A 91 12.40 -0.55 -10.45
C VAL A 91 11.00 -1.11 -10.22
N ALA A 92 10.77 -1.87 -9.15
CA ALA A 92 9.43 -2.35 -8.80
C ALA A 92 8.43 -1.20 -8.65
N ALA A 93 8.80 -0.15 -7.93
CA ALA A 93 7.95 1.04 -7.75
C ALA A 93 7.79 1.87 -9.05
N CYS A 94 8.77 1.84 -9.97
CA CYS A 94 8.67 2.49 -11.28
C CYS A 94 7.71 1.76 -12.24
N VAL A 95 7.65 0.43 -12.19
CA VAL A 95 6.81 -0.38 -13.09
C VAL A 95 5.40 -0.64 -12.54
N ASP A 96 5.17 -0.34 -11.26
CA ASP A 96 3.90 -0.52 -10.59
C ASP A 96 2.74 0.17 -11.35
N HIS A 97 1.70 -0.61 -11.67
CA HIS A 97 0.47 -0.14 -12.29
C HIS A 97 -0.32 0.83 -11.38
N GLY A 98 0.01 0.88 -10.09
CA GLY A 98 -0.38 1.95 -9.15
C GLY A 98 0.07 3.34 -9.57
N ASN A 99 1.19 3.45 -10.29
CA ASN A 99 1.86 4.70 -10.55
C ASN A 99 1.53 5.34 -11.92
N THR A 100 0.25 5.60 -12.20
CA THR A 100 -0.19 5.98 -13.57
C THR A 100 0.41 7.28 -14.13
N LYS A 101 0.97 8.18 -13.30
CA LYS A 101 1.49 9.47 -13.74
C LYS A 101 2.98 9.46 -14.09
N THR A 102 3.78 8.68 -13.38
CA THR A 102 5.25 8.69 -13.48
C THR A 102 5.82 7.30 -13.71
N ARG A 103 4.95 6.30 -13.95
CA ARG A 103 5.35 4.96 -14.37
C ARG A 103 6.26 5.01 -15.59
N ARG A 104 7.37 4.30 -15.47
CA ARG A 104 8.42 4.20 -16.48
C ARG A 104 8.99 2.79 -16.46
N LEU A 105 9.02 2.20 -17.64
CA LEU A 105 9.59 0.88 -17.86
C LEU A 105 11.06 1.05 -18.29
N PRO A 106 11.99 0.27 -17.73
CA PRO A 106 13.34 0.16 -18.28
C PRO A 106 13.28 -0.31 -19.74
N ASN A 107 14.15 0.22 -20.59
CA ASN A 107 14.33 -0.32 -21.95
C ASN A 107 15.00 -1.70 -21.91
N ASN A 108 15.03 -2.40 -23.05
CA ASN A 108 15.55 -3.78 -23.12
C ASN A 108 16.96 -3.96 -22.53
N ALA A 109 17.88 -3.04 -22.81
CA ALA A 109 19.25 -3.10 -22.27
C ALA A 109 19.27 -2.89 -20.75
N GLN A 110 18.49 -1.92 -20.26
CA GLN A 110 18.34 -1.65 -18.83
C GLN A 110 17.67 -2.81 -18.10
N THR A 111 16.72 -3.52 -18.72
CA THR A 111 16.08 -4.70 -18.15
C THR A 111 17.08 -5.84 -17.89
N VAL A 112 18.04 -6.04 -18.80
CA VAL A 112 19.12 -7.03 -18.61
C VAL A 112 20.03 -6.63 -17.44
N VAL A 113 20.36 -5.35 -17.31
CA VAL A 113 21.15 -4.84 -16.16
C VAL A 113 20.37 -4.99 -14.85
N PHE A 114 19.07 -4.67 -14.85
CA PHE A 114 18.17 -4.89 -13.72
C PHE A 114 18.14 -6.36 -13.30
N LEU A 115 18.05 -7.30 -14.25
CA LEU A 115 18.08 -8.73 -13.95
C LEU A 115 19.39 -9.14 -13.24
N GLY A 116 20.51 -8.54 -13.61
CA GLY A 116 21.79 -8.72 -12.89
C GLY A 116 21.75 -8.27 -11.43
N TYR A 117 21.04 -7.17 -11.11
CA TYR A 117 20.81 -6.77 -9.73
C TYR A 117 19.83 -7.72 -9.02
N ALA A 118 18.76 -8.15 -9.68
CA ALA A 118 17.80 -9.09 -9.09
C ALA A 118 18.44 -10.42 -8.69
N VAL A 119 19.31 -10.99 -9.54
CA VAL A 119 20.09 -12.20 -9.22
C VAL A 119 20.98 -11.97 -8.00
N ARG A 120 21.69 -10.84 -7.93
CA ARG A 120 22.56 -10.51 -6.79
C ARG A 120 21.79 -10.32 -5.50
N ASP A 121 20.61 -9.73 -5.58
CA ASP A 121 19.75 -9.50 -4.43
C ASP A 121 19.22 -10.82 -3.85
N VAL A 122 18.69 -11.70 -4.72
CA VAL A 122 18.23 -13.04 -4.32
C VAL A 122 19.40 -13.87 -3.79
N ALA A 123 20.56 -13.85 -4.43
CA ALA A 123 21.76 -14.57 -3.96
C ALA A 123 22.22 -14.07 -2.58
N ALA A 124 22.08 -12.78 -2.27
CA ALA A 124 22.41 -12.23 -0.96
C ALA A 124 21.44 -12.70 0.14
N MET A 125 20.18 -12.98 -0.20
CA MET A 125 19.19 -13.55 0.72
C MET A 125 19.38 -15.06 0.95
N GLU A 126 20.00 -15.75 -0.02
CA GLU A 126 20.37 -17.17 0.08
C GLU A 126 21.66 -17.41 0.88
N ALA A 127 22.42 -16.36 1.15
CA ALA A 127 23.66 -16.46 1.92
C ALA A 127 23.37 -17.00 3.34
N PRO A 128 24.34 -17.71 3.97
CA PRO A 128 24.17 -18.25 5.31
C PRO A 128 23.73 -17.15 6.29
N SER A 129 22.56 -17.36 6.90
CA SER A 129 21.91 -16.43 7.83
C SER A 129 21.59 -17.18 9.12
N ASP A 130 21.60 -16.47 10.25
CA ASP A 130 21.17 -17.00 11.55
C ASP A 130 19.65 -17.26 11.63
N ALA A 131 18.90 -16.87 10.59
CA ALA A 131 17.46 -17.08 10.49
C ALA A 131 17.11 -18.56 10.22
N PRO A 132 15.97 -19.07 10.73
CA PRO A 132 15.48 -20.41 10.42
C PRO A 132 15.34 -20.61 8.90
N SER A 133 15.73 -21.79 8.40
CA SER A 133 15.73 -22.11 6.96
C SER A 133 14.38 -21.83 6.27
N GLU A 134 13.27 -22.13 6.94
CA GLU A 134 11.91 -21.89 6.43
C GLU A 134 11.60 -20.40 6.23
N VAL A 135 12.13 -19.53 7.11
CA VAL A 135 11.94 -18.07 7.00
C VAL A 135 12.77 -17.52 5.85
N THR A 136 14.00 -17.98 5.70
CA THR A 136 14.88 -17.60 4.59
C THR A 136 14.28 -18.03 3.25
N GLU A 137 13.73 -19.23 3.16
CA GLU A 137 13.06 -19.72 1.96
C GLU A 137 11.80 -18.93 1.60
N ALA A 138 10.98 -18.57 2.60
CA ALA A 138 9.82 -17.71 2.40
C ALA A 138 10.21 -16.30 1.88
N LEU A 139 11.28 -15.71 2.44
CA LEU A 139 11.79 -14.40 2.00
C LEU A 139 12.34 -14.46 0.57
N VAL A 140 13.12 -15.49 0.24
CA VAL A 140 13.62 -15.72 -1.12
C VAL A 140 12.46 -15.92 -2.10
N SER A 141 11.46 -16.72 -1.75
CA SER A 141 10.27 -16.96 -2.57
C SER A 141 9.49 -15.67 -2.83
N ASN A 142 9.25 -14.87 -1.80
CA ASN A 142 8.61 -13.56 -1.93
C ASN A 142 9.41 -12.62 -2.85
N ARG A 143 10.75 -12.63 -2.73
CA ARG A 143 11.60 -11.78 -3.56
C ARG A 143 11.62 -12.21 -5.02
N VAL A 144 11.71 -13.51 -5.28
CA VAL A 144 11.60 -14.08 -6.64
C VAL A 144 10.23 -13.75 -7.24
N SER A 145 9.15 -13.85 -6.46
CA SER A 145 7.80 -13.49 -6.89
C SER A 145 7.68 -12.02 -7.30
N LEU A 146 8.28 -11.09 -6.53
CA LEU A 146 8.35 -9.68 -6.89
C LEU A 146 9.09 -9.48 -8.22
N VAL A 147 10.28 -10.07 -8.36
CA VAL A 147 11.10 -9.96 -9.59
C VAL A 147 10.34 -10.53 -10.80
N LYS A 148 9.67 -11.68 -10.64
CA LYS A 148 8.80 -12.28 -11.66
C LYS A 148 7.71 -11.30 -12.09
N SER A 149 7.02 -10.66 -11.14
CA SER A 149 5.96 -9.69 -11.43
C SER A 149 6.48 -8.47 -12.20
N VAL A 150 7.64 -7.94 -11.79
CA VAL A 150 8.30 -6.81 -12.46
C VAL A 150 8.69 -7.18 -13.89
N LEU A 151 9.37 -8.30 -14.09
CA LEU A 151 9.80 -8.75 -15.41
C LEU A 151 8.61 -9.07 -16.32
N SER A 152 7.57 -9.73 -15.79
CA SER A 152 6.34 -9.99 -16.53
C SER A 152 5.70 -8.70 -17.04
N THR A 153 5.65 -7.66 -16.21
CA THR A 153 5.10 -6.34 -16.59
C THR A 153 5.94 -5.67 -17.68
N ILE A 154 7.27 -5.70 -17.55
CA ILE A 154 8.17 -5.12 -18.55
C ILE A 154 8.06 -5.88 -19.89
N ILE A 155 7.99 -7.21 -19.85
CA ILE A 155 7.87 -8.04 -21.06
C ILE A 155 6.51 -7.83 -21.72
N SER A 156 5.40 -7.85 -20.97
CA SER A 156 4.06 -7.73 -21.54
C SER A 156 3.80 -6.38 -22.21
N GLU A 157 4.51 -5.33 -21.77
CA GLU A 157 4.32 -3.97 -22.28
C GLU A 157 5.47 -3.47 -23.17
N SER A 158 6.52 -4.28 -23.37
CA SER A 158 7.57 -3.95 -24.31
C SER A 158 7.08 -4.08 -25.75
N ALA A 159 7.24 -3.01 -26.53
CA ALA A 159 7.00 -3.03 -27.97
C ALA A 159 7.89 -4.05 -28.71
N SER A 160 9.03 -4.41 -28.11
CA SER A 160 9.98 -5.41 -28.61
C SER A 160 10.06 -6.62 -27.67
N ALA A 161 8.93 -7.10 -27.15
CA ALA A 161 8.88 -8.23 -26.23
C ALA A 161 9.64 -9.49 -26.72
N PRO A 162 9.60 -9.90 -28.02
CA PRO A 162 10.36 -11.06 -28.49
C PRO A 162 11.89 -10.86 -28.38
N GLU A 163 12.38 -9.67 -28.70
CA GLU A 163 13.79 -9.31 -28.58
C GLU A 163 14.22 -9.30 -27.11
N LEU A 164 13.39 -8.73 -26.24
CA LEU A 164 13.62 -8.73 -24.79
C LEU A 164 13.68 -10.15 -24.24
N ILE A 165 12.73 -11.02 -24.59
CA ILE A 165 12.73 -12.43 -24.18
C ILE A 165 14.03 -13.11 -24.64
N HIS A 166 14.46 -12.89 -25.88
CA HIS A 166 15.71 -13.45 -26.39
C HIS A 166 16.94 -12.97 -25.58
N LEU A 167 17.01 -11.68 -25.24
CA LEU A 167 18.07 -11.12 -24.39
C LEU A 167 18.08 -11.73 -22.99
N LEU A 168 16.89 -11.91 -22.38
CA LEU A 168 16.75 -12.51 -21.06
C LEU A 168 17.13 -14.00 -21.06
N VAL A 169 16.74 -14.76 -22.10
CA VAL A 169 17.17 -16.15 -22.28
C VAL A 169 18.71 -16.23 -22.41
N GLY A 170 19.31 -15.33 -23.20
CA GLY A 170 20.76 -15.23 -23.32
C GLY A 170 21.45 -14.94 -21.99
N PHE A 171 20.86 -14.06 -21.17
CA PHE A 171 21.33 -13.78 -19.82
C PHE A 171 21.25 -15.01 -18.91
N PHE A 172 20.09 -15.68 -18.84
CA PHE A 172 19.89 -16.82 -17.96
C PHE A 172 20.81 -17.98 -18.33
N ARG A 173 20.93 -18.33 -19.62
CA ARG A 173 21.87 -19.35 -20.09
C ARG A 173 23.29 -19.10 -19.60
N LYS A 174 23.77 -17.86 -19.67
CA LYS A 174 25.11 -17.49 -19.20
C LYS A 174 25.28 -17.72 -17.69
N HIS A 175 24.28 -17.41 -16.88
CA HIS A 175 24.40 -17.43 -15.42
C HIS A 175 23.98 -18.78 -14.78
N VAL A 176 23.03 -19.48 -15.38
CA VAL A 176 22.58 -20.83 -14.99
C VAL A 176 23.67 -21.85 -15.29
N CYS A 177 24.32 -21.78 -16.46
CA CYS A 177 25.49 -22.61 -16.76
C CYS A 177 26.69 -22.32 -15.84
N SER A 178 26.74 -21.14 -15.20
CA SER A 178 27.75 -20.81 -14.18
C SER A 178 27.39 -21.25 -12.76
N GLY A 179 26.25 -21.95 -12.58
CA GLY A 179 25.84 -22.52 -11.29
C GLY A 179 25.18 -21.55 -10.30
N GLN A 180 24.69 -20.40 -10.77
CA GLN A 180 24.04 -19.42 -9.89
C GLN A 180 22.59 -19.82 -9.55
N SER A 181 22.38 -20.34 -8.33
CA SER A 181 21.05 -20.79 -7.86
C SER A 181 19.96 -19.72 -7.95
N ALA A 182 20.28 -18.47 -7.58
CA ALA A 182 19.38 -17.33 -7.70
C ALA A 182 18.88 -17.10 -9.15
N ALA A 183 19.76 -17.24 -10.15
CA ALA A 183 19.37 -17.09 -11.56
C ALA A 183 18.43 -18.21 -12.01
N GLN A 184 18.68 -19.45 -11.58
CA GLN A 184 17.82 -20.61 -11.84
C GLN A 184 16.42 -20.43 -11.24
N LYS A 185 16.32 -19.94 -9.99
CA LYS A 185 15.02 -19.70 -9.34
C LYS A 185 14.20 -18.63 -10.07
N ILE A 186 14.85 -17.54 -10.51
CA ILE A 186 14.17 -16.49 -11.27
C ILE A 186 13.75 -17.02 -12.66
N GLU A 187 14.62 -17.72 -13.38
CA GLU A 187 14.30 -18.33 -14.68
C GLU A 187 13.14 -19.32 -14.58
N ALA A 188 13.19 -20.25 -13.62
CA ALA A 188 12.14 -21.22 -13.36
C ALA A 188 10.81 -20.53 -13.04
N SER A 189 10.84 -19.42 -12.29
CA SER A 189 9.64 -18.64 -12.00
C SER A 189 9.03 -18.00 -13.25
N LEU A 190 9.83 -17.64 -14.26
CA LEU A 190 9.36 -17.05 -15.52
C LEU A 190 8.92 -18.10 -16.54
N ALA A 191 9.41 -19.33 -16.43
CA ALA A 191 9.08 -20.45 -17.31
C ALA A 191 7.56 -20.74 -17.34
N ASP A 192 6.85 -20.51 -16.23
CA ASP A 192 5.39 -20.62 -16.17
C ASP A 192 4.65 -19.68 -17.13
N LEU A 193 5.24 -18.52 -17.40
CA LEU A 193 4.62 -17.43 -18.16
C LEU A 193 5.10 -17.38 -19.60
N TYR A 194 6.36 -17.74 -19.84
CA TYR A 194 6.96 -17.72 -21.17
C TYR A 194 7.68 -19.04 -21.45
N PRO A 195 7.13 -19.90 -22.34
CA PRO A 195 7.71 -21.19 -22.68
C PRO A 195 9.15 -21.12 -23.22
N ALA A 196 9.59 -19.95 -23.70
CA ALA A 196 10.96 -19.73 -24.15
C ALA A 196 12.02 -19.94 -23.05
N PHE A 197 11.64 -19.87 -21.76
CA PHE A 197 12.51 -20.17 -20.62
C PHE A 197 12.43 -21.65 -20.17
N MET A 198 11.68 -22.53 -20.85
CA MET A 198 11.50 -23.94 -20.47
C MET A 198 12.58 -24.92 -20.96
N ASN A 199 13.65 -24.46 -21.60
CA ASN A 199 14.68 -25.37 -22.11
C ASN A 199 15.86 -25.54 -21.14
N ASP A 200 16.07 -26.81 -20.74
CA ASP A 200 17.24 -27.44 -20.07
C ASP A 200 17.30 -27.57 -18.53
N LEU A 201 16.22 -27.32 -17.79
CA LEU A 201 16.11 -27.80 -16.40
C LEU A 201 15.10 -28.94 -16.33
N GLY A 202 15.60 -30.16 -16.06
CA GLY A 202 14.83 -31.40 -15.99
C GLY A 202 13.63 -31.32 -15.03
N PRO A 203 12.66 -32.24 -15.17
CA PRO A 203 11.35 -32.06 -14.58
C PRO A 203 11.42 -32.19 -13.05
N PRO A 204 10.61 -31.39 -12.35
CA PRO A 204 9.70 -31.98 -11.40
C PRO A 204 8.28 -31.75 -11.91
N SER A 205 7.61 -32.88 -12.07
CA SER A 205 6.17 -33.01 -11.97
C SER A 205 5.57 -32.07 -10.91
N ILE A 206 4.54 -31.31 -11.27
CA ILE A 206 3.18 -31.40 -10.71
C ILE A 206 2.34 -30.25 -11.29
N ASN A 207 1.26 -30.64 -11.98
CA ASN A 207 0.01 -29.93 -12.25
C ASN A 207 0.08 -28.45 -12.67
N ILE A 208 0.15 -28.30 -13.99
CA ILE A 208 -0.30 -27.13 -14.74
C ILE A 208 -1.73 -26.76 -14.31
N THR A 209 -1.89 -25.60 -13.69
CA THR A 209 -3.12 -24.82 -13.83
C THR A 209 -2.73 -23.44 -14.34
N ARG A 210 -3.07 -23.17 -15.61
CA ARG A 210 -2.95 -21.85 -16.23
C ARG A 210 -3.80 -20.88 -15.45
N ALA A 211 -3.18 -20.08 -14.59
CA ALA A 211 -3.80 -18.97 -13.90
C ALA A 211 -3.43 -17.68 -14.65
N SER A 212 -4.37 -17.15 -15.42
CA SER A 212 -4.31 -15.81 -16.01
C SER A 212 -4.09 -14.76 -14.91
N ASP A 213 -3.66 -13.52 -15.20
CA ASP A 213 -3.56 -12.49 -14.16
C ASP A 213 -4.91 -12.17 -13.48
N VAL A 214 -6.02 -12.56 -14.10
CA VAL A 214 -7.36 -12.62 -13.48
C VAL A 214 -7.40 -13.66 -12.35
N ASP A 215 -6.73 -14.81 -12.51
CA ASP A 215 -6.67 -15.89 -11.52
C ASP A 215 -5.76 -15.56 -10.33
N LYS A 216 -4.72 -14.73 -10.49
CA LYS A 216 -3.89 -14.26 -9.35
C LYS A 216 -4.61 -13.23 -8.49
N LEU A 217 -5.28 -12.26 -9.13
CA LEU A 217 -6.17 -11.34 -8.42
C LEU A 217 -7.35 -12.09 -7.79
N ALA A 218 -7.94 -13.05 -8.50
CA ALA A 218 -8.99 -13.90 -7.94
C ALA A 218 -8.49 -14.76 -6.77
N THR A 219 -7.24 -15.23 -6.80
CA THR A 219 -6.64 -15.97 -5.69
C THR A 219 -6.41 -15.06 -4.48
N ARG A 220 -5.91 -13.84 -4.67
CA ARG A 220 -5.77 -12.85 -3.59
C ARG A 220 -7.12 -12.39 -3.05
N ASP A 221 -8.08 -12.15 -3.93
CA ASP A 221 -9.47 -11.87 -3.58
C ASP A 221 -10.09 -13.02 -2.79
N ARG A 222 -9.80 -14.27 -3.16
CA ARG A 222 -10.25 -15.47 -2.45
C ARG A 222 -9.61 -15.59 -1.07
N VAL A 223 -8.30 -15.32 -0.94
CA VAL A 223 -7.58 -15.32 0.34
C VAL A 223 -8.13 -14.23 1.26
N LEU A 224 -8.31 -13.00 0.77
CA LEU A 224 -8.92 -11.92 1.55
C LEU A 224 -10.36 -12.25 1.95
N ASN A 225 -11.18 -12.76 1.03
CA ASN A 225 -12.53 -13.19 1.36
C ASN A 225 -12.59 -14.29 2.42
N GLN A 226 -11.64 -15.23 2.34
CA GLN A 226 -11.46 -16.29 3.31
C GLN A 226 -11.04 -15.73 4.67
N LEU A 227 -10.06 -14.84 4.73
CA LEU A 227 -9.65 -14.18 5.98
C LEU A 227 -10.78 -13.36 6.62
N ILE A 228 -11.57 -12.63 5.82
CA ILE A 228 -12.76 -11.93 6.35
C ILE A 228 -13.78 -12.96 6.86
N ALA A 229 -13.90 -14.13 6.22
CA ALA A 229 -14.87 -15.17 6.60
C ALA A 229 -14.43 -15.89 7.88
N GLU A 230 -13.13 -16.15 8.02
CA GLU A 230 -12.49 -16.66 9.23
C GLU A 230 -12.65 -15.65 10.38
N MET A 231 -12.35 -14.37 10.17
CA MET A 231 -12.59 -13.31 11.17
C MET A 231 -14.06 -13.30 11.64
N TYR A 232 -15.01 -13.35 10.70
CA TYR A 232 -16.43 -13.41 11.03
C TYR A 232 -16.81 -14.66 11.82
N THR A 233 -16.27 -15.82 11.42
CA THR A 233 -16.54 -17.12 12.07
C THR A 233 -15.94 -17.15 13.48
N ASN A 234 -14.74 -16.63 13.67
CA ASN A 234 -14.07 -16.52 14.96
C ASN A 234 -14.89 -15.65 15.91
N PHE A 235 -15.36 -14.47 15.47
CA PHE A 235 -16.25 -13.63 16.27
C PHE A 235 -17.59 -14.31 16.56
N ARG A 236 -18.18 -15.02 15.59
CA ARG A 236 -19.40 -15.81 15.81
C ARG A 236 -19.21 -16.90 16.87
N ASN A 237 -18.03 -17.53 16.91
CA ASN A 237 -17.66 -18.55 17.88
C ASN A 237 -17.16 -17.96 19.22
N SER A 238 -17.18 -16.62 19.38
CA SER A 238 -16.63 -15.91 20.54
C SER A 238 -15.12 -16.10 20.75
N GLU A 239 -14.39 -16.46 19.70
CA GLU A 239 -12.93 -16.56 19.65
C GLU A 239 -12.32 -15.18 19.38
N LEU A 240 -12.43 -14.29 20.37
CA LEU A 240 -12.06 -12.87 20.23
C LEU A 240 -10.60 -12.67 19.81
N ASN A 241 -9.66 -13.40 20.41
CA ASN A 241 -8.23 -13.25 20.11
C ASN A 241 -7.92 -13.63 18.66
N SER A 242 -8.40 -14.79 18.21
CA SER A 242 -8.24 -15.27 16.83
C SER A 242 -8.94 -14.35 15.83
N GLY A 243 -10.10 -13.79 16.19
CA GLY A 243 -10.80 -12.80 15.36
C GLY A 243 -10.03 -11.48 15.25
N MET A 244 -9.45 -11.00 16.35
CA MET A 244 -8.66 -9.76 16.38
C MET A 244 -7.32 -9.90 15.63
N GLU A 245 -6.68 -11.08 15.71
CA GLU A 245 -5.48 -11.40 14.93
C GLU A 245 -5.78 -11.35 13.42
N LYS A 246 -6.84 -12.04 12.97
CA LYS A 246 -7.27 -11.99 11.57
C LYS A 246 -7.68 -10.59 11.12
N MET A 247 -8.28 -9.80 12.02
CA MET A 247 -8.59 -8.40 11.75
C MET A 247 -7.32 -7.56 11.54
N GLN A 248 -6.26 -7.83 12.31
CA GLN A 248 -4.98 -7.15 12.15
C GLN A 248 -4.29 -7.57 10.84
N ASP A 249 -4.27 -8.86 10.51
CA ASP A 249 -3.74 -9.37 9.23
C ASP A 249 -4.44 -8.70 8.03
N LEU A 250 -5.76 -8.52 8.13
CA LEU A 250 -6.55 -7.84 7.10
C LEU A 250 -6.24 -6.34 7.03
N MET A 251 -6.00 -5.68 8.18
CA MET A 251 -5.58 -4.27 8.21
C MET A 251 -4.20 -4.08 7.58
N ASP A 252 -3.26 -5.00 7.85
CA ASP A 252 -1.92 -4.97 7.27
C ASP A 252 -1.99 -5.25 5.76
N SER A 253 -2.89 -6.14 5.34
CA SER A 253 -3.17 -6.39 3.92
C SER A 253 -3.83 -5.19 3.23
N ALA A 254 -4.69 -4.44 3.92
CA ALA A 254 -5.29 -3.22 3.38
C ALA A 254 -4.29 -2.07 3.19
N ASP A 255 -3.21 -2.02 3.99
CA ASP A 255 -2.09 -1.09 3.84
C ASP A 255 -1.14 -1.54 2.73
N ALA A 256 -0.86 -2.84 2.63
CA ALA A 256 0.05 -3.40 1.64
C ALA A 256 -0.54 -3.48 0.22
N GLU A 257 -1.82 -3.85 0.09
CA GLU A 257 -2.50 -4.08 -1.20
C GLU A 257 -3.87 -3.35 -1.28
N PRO A 258 -3.88 -2.00 -1.20
CA PRO A 258 -5.11 -1.21 -1.08
C PRO A 258 -6.11 -1.45 -2.23
N LYS A 259 -5.62 -1.64 -3.47
CA LYS A 259 -6.48 -1.88 -4.64
C LYS A 259 -7.23 -3.23 -4.59
N VAL A 260 -6.59 -4.28 -4.07
CA VAL A 260 -7.21 -5.60 -3.93
C VAL A 260 -8.27 -5.53 -2.83
N PHE A 261 -7.95 -4.84 -1.73
CA PHE A 261 -8.86 -4.69 -0.61
C PHE A 261 -10.12 -3.88 -0.94
N ILE A 262 -10.00 -2.80 -1.73
CA ILE A 262 -11.17 -1.98 -2.14
C ILE A 262 -12.24 -2.84 -2.83
N ARG A 263 -11.83 -3.83 -3.62
CA ARG A 263 -12.75 -4.77 -4.29
C ARG A 263 -13.55 -5.63 -3.32
N GLN A 264 -13.11 -5.74 -2.07
CA GLN A 264 -13.78 -6.49 -1.00
C GLN A 264 -14.78 -5.65 -0.18
N ILE A 265 -14.82 -4.33 -0.36
CA ILE A 265 -15.75 -3.43 0.35
C ILE A 265 -17.23 -3.82 0.16
N PRO A 266 -17.70 -4.21 -1.05
CA PRO A 266 -19.06 -4.70 -1.22
C PRO A 266 -19.35 -5.95 -0.38
N GLY A 267 -18.41 -6.90 -0.34
CA GLY A 267 -18.51 -8.11 0.49
C GLY A 267 -18.55 -7.81 1.99
N LEU A 268 -17.74 -6.85 2.45
CA LEU A 268 -17.77 -6.36 3.82
C LEU A 268 -19.11 -5.71 4.17
N THR A 269 -19.62 -4.86 3.27
CA THR A 269 -20.90 -4.16 3.44
C THR A 269 -22.07 -5.15 3.51
N ALA A 270 -22.06 -6.21 2.68
CA ALA A 270 -23.05 -7.28 2.76
C ALA A 270 -23.02 -8.00 4.12
N ARG A 271 -21.84 -8.29 4.66
CA ARG A 271 -21.69 -8.92 5.99
C ARG A 271 -22.14 -8.00 7.13
N LEU A 272 -21.87 -6.70 7.03
CA LEU A 272 -22.40 -5.70 7.97
C LEU A 272 -23.93 -5.68 7.98
N ARG A 273 -24.57 -5.75 6.80
CA ARG A 273 -26.03 -5.88 6.68
C ARG A 273 -26.54 -7.14 7.36
N MET A 274 -25.89 -8.29 7.17
CA MET A 274 -26.25 -9.53 7.86
C MET A 274 -26.12 -9.40 9.40
N LEU A 275 -25.02 -8.82 9.89
CA LEU A 275 -24.83 -8.58 11.32
C LEU A 275 -25.89 -7.65 11.91
N SER A 276 -26.32 -6.64 11.14
CA SER A 276 -27.32 -5.67 11.59
C SER A 276 -28.72 -6.26 11.76
N GLN A 277 -29.00 -7.40 11.13
CA GLN A 277 -30.26 -8.13 11.27
C GLN A 277 -30.31 -8.97 12.56
N LEU A 278 -29.16 -9.21 13.20
CA LEU A 278 -29.13 -9.95 14.46
C LEU A 278 -29.75 -9.10 15.59
N PRO A 279 -30.69 -9.65 16.39
CA PRO A 279 -31.35 -8.94 17.49
C PRO A 279 -30.43 -8.86 18.72
N ILE A 280 -29.19 -8.40 18.53
CA ILE A 280 -28.16 -8.31 19.56
C ILE A 280 -27.98 -6.84 19.93
N GLY A 281 -28.04 -6.54 21.23
CA GLY A 281 -27.76 -5.20 21.75
C GLY A 281 -26.27 -4.87 21.76
N ILE A 282 -25.91 -3.58 21.79
CA ILE A 282 -24.53 -3.09 21.64
C ILE A 282 -23.57 -3.70 22.66
N LYS A 283 -24.00 -3.87 23.92
CA LYS A 283 -23.19 -4.50 24.97
C LYS A 283 -22.74 -5.91 24.54
N ARG A 284 -23.70 -6.72 24.08
CA ARG A 284 -23.44 -8.08 23.61
C ARG A 284 -22.69 -8.10 22.28
N MET A 285 -22.88 -7.11 21.41
CA MET A 285 -22.06 -6.95 20.19
C MET A 285 -20.57 -6.72 20.51
N LYS A 286 -20.26 -6.00 21.59
CA LYS A 286 -18.88 -5.82 22.06
C LYS A 286 -18.32 -7.11 22.64
N GLU A 287 -19.11 -7.83 23.44
CA GLU A 287 -18.70 -9.10 24.05
C GLU A 287 -18.35 -10.19 23.01
N VAL A 288 -19.00 -10.18 21.84
CA VAL A 288 -18.75 -11.16 20.77
C VAL A 288 -17.88 -10.62 19.62
N GLY A 289 -17.32 -9.41 19.75
CA GLY A 289 -16.42 -8.82 18.74
C GLY A 289 -17.11 -8.29 17.47
N TYR A 290 -18.44 -8.39 17.35
CA TYR A 290 -19.17 -7.79 16.22
C TYR A 290 -19.02 -6.28 16.17
N PHE A 291 -18.95 -5.60 17.33
CA PHE A 291 -18.72 -4.16 17.36
C PHE A 291 -17.38 -3.78 16.72
N ASP A 292 -16.34 -4.59 16.92
CA ASP A 292 -15.03 -4.41 16.30
C ASP A 292 -15.07 -4.62 14.78
N PHE A 293 -15.91 -5.54 14.30
CA PHE A 293 -16.17 -5.71 12.87
C PHE A 293 -16.78 -4.44 12.22
N TYR A 294 -17.70 -3.74 12.91
CA TYR A 294 -18.24 -2.45 12.44
C TYR A 294 -17.16 -1.36 12.39
N LEU A 295 -16.24 -1.33 13.36
CA LEU A 295 -15.13 -0.39 13.35
C LEU A 295 -14.14 -0.72 12.24
N PHE A 296 -13.84 -2.00 12.05
CA PHE A 296 -12.90 -2.51 11.06
C PHE A 296 -13.26 -2.08 9.65
N ALA A 297 -14.51 -2.26 9.21
CA ALA A 297 -14.91 -1.91 7.85
C ALA A 297 -14.68 -0.42 7.53
N LEU A 298 -14.92 0.48 8.49
CA LEU A 298 -14.60 1.90 8.32
C LEU A 298 -13.10 2.17 8.43
N ARG A 299 -12.40 1.51 9.36
CA ARG A 299 -10.96 1.66 9.57
C ARG A 299 -10.16 1.30 8.34
N VAL A 300 -10.54 0.22 7.66
CA VAL A 300 -9.98 -0.16 6.37
C VAL A 300 -10.03 1.03 5.42
N VAL A 301 -11.22 1.61 5.21
CA VAL A 301 -11.37 2.71 4.25
C VAL A 301 -10.55 3.94 4.65
N THR A 302 -10.43 4.23 5.95
CA THR A 302 -9.55 5.31 6.44
C THR A 302 -8.05 4.98 6.37
N THR A 303 -7.68 3.71 6.22
CA THR A 303 -6.29 3.24 6.19
C THR A 303 -5.79 3.11 4.76
N THR A 304 -6.62 2.55 3.88
CA THR A 304 -6.40 2.45 2.45
C THR A 304 -6.12 3.83 1.85
N ASP A 305 -5.13 3.92 0.96
CA ASP A 305 -4.80 5.17 0.26
C ASP A 305 -6.05 5.70 -0.47
N PRO A 306 -6.50 6.94 -0.16
CA PRO A 306 -7.61 7.58 -0.86
C PRO A 306 -7.45 7.58 -2.39
N HIS A 307 -6.22 7.59 -2.93
CA HIS A 307 -5.98 7.54 -4.39
C HIS A 307 -6.33 6.20 -5.05
N CYS A 308 -6.45 5.11 -4.27
CA CYS A 308 -6.81 3.80 -4.78
C CYS A 308 -8.31 3.66 -5.05
N PHE A 309 -9.14 4.57 -4.51
CA PHE A 309 -10.56 4.60 -4.79
C PHE A 309 -10.80 5.28 -6.13
N GLU A 310 -11.18 4.48 -7.12
CA GLU A 310 -11.81 4.98 -8.33
C GLU A 310 -13.16 5.63 -7.98
N PRO A 311 -13.78 6.43 -8.87
CA PRO A 311 -15.14 6.95 -8.69
C PRO A 311 -16.16 5.80 -8.66
N GLN A 312 -16.26 5.12 -7.53
CA GLN A 312 -17.04 3.89 -7.36
C GLN A 312 -18.16 4.08 -6.32
N GLU A 313 -19.29 3.40 -6.55
CA GLU A 313 -20.44 3.23 -5.64
C GLU A 313 -20.18 2.51 -4.29
N PRO A 314 -19.17 1.64 -4.09
CA PRO A 314 -19.00 0.86 -2.86
C PRO A 314 -18.83 1.70 -1.59
N ILE A 315 -18.12 2.84 -1.64
CA ILE A 315 -18.02 3.74 -0.47
C ILE A 315 -19.38 4.36 -0.17
N ARG A 316 -20.14 4.73 -1.20
CA ARG A 316 -21.50 5.28 -1.06
C ARG A 316 -22.41 4.26 -0.39
N GLU A 317 -22.43 3.02 -0.88
CA GLU A 317 -23.27 1.94 -0.31
C GLU A 317 -22.90 1.64 1.15
N MET A 318 -21.60 1.64 1.47
CA MET A 318 -21.14 1.45 2.84
C MET A 318 -21.58 2.62 3.73
N LEU A 319 -21.37 3.87 3.30
CA LEU A 319 -21.82 5.06 4.05
C LEU A 319 -23.34 5.06 4.22
N GLU A 320 -24.09 4.71 3.18
CA GLU A 320 -25.55 4.59 3.22
C GLU A 320 -25.99 3.57 4.26
N PHE A 321 -25.35 2.39 4.30
CA PHE A 321 -25.58 1.41 5.35
C PHE A 321 -25.34 2.01 6.74
N TYR A 322 -24.24 2.73 6.98
CA TYR A 322 -23.99 3.32 8.30
C TYR A 322 -25.02 4.40 8.65
N PHE A 323 -25.40 5.27 7.72
CA PHE A 323 -26.44 6.27 7.95
C PHE A 323 -27.80 5.62 8.30
N GLU A 324 -28.20 4.56 7.61
CA GLU A 324 -29.43 3.81 7.92
C GLU A 324 -29.35 3.03 9.23
N PHE A 325 -28.19 2.40 9.50
CA PHE A 325 -27.93 1.71 10.75
C PHE A 325 -28.02 2.67 11.95
N PHE A 326 -27.52 3.89 11.80
CA PHE A 326 -27.65 4.91 12.82
C PHE A 326 -29.09 5.40 13.00
N LYS A 327 -29.82 5.65 11.91
CA LYS A 327 -31.24 6.00 11.95
C LYS A 327 -32.08 4.99 12.74
N SER A 328 -31.78 3.70 12.59
CA SER A 328 -32.56 2.61 13.19
C SER A 328 -32.14 2.24 14.63
N ARG A 329 -30.86 2.35 15.00
CA ARG A 329 -30.35 1.82 16.29
C ARG A 329 -29.79 2.85 17.27
N MET A 330 -29.46 4.07 16.84
CA MET A 330 -28.70 5.02 17.66
C MET A 330 -29.54 5.88 18.61
N ALA A 331 -30.85 5.96 18.40
CA ALA A 331 -31.76 6.73 19.25
C ALA A 331 -31.76 6.28 20.74
N ARG A 332 -31.21 5.09 21.06
CA ARG A 332 -31.29 4.47 22.39
C ARG A 332 -29.98 4.38 23.17
N SER A 333 -28.80 4.63 22.57
CA SER A 333 -27.49 4.41 23.23
C SER A 333 -26.39 5.35 22.68
N LYS A 334 -26.39 6.60 23.14
CA LYS A 334 -25.62 7.69 22.49
C LYS A 334 -24.10 7.58 22.61
N THR A 335 -23.57 7.09 23.74
CA THR A 335 -22.11 7.10 23.99
C THR A 335 -21.37 5.91 23.36
N ALA A 336 -22.06 4.78 23.18
CA ALA A 336 -21.40 3.54 22.77
C ALA A 336 -20.90 3.54 21.32
N PHE A 337 -21.35 4.49 20.51
CA PHE A 337 -21.07 4.57 19.07
C PHE A 337 -20.17 5.74 18.67
N ILE A 338 -19.66 6.52 19.63
CA ILE A 338 -18.82 7.70 19.37
C ILE A 338 -17.67 7.37 18.41
N ASP A 339 -17.03 6.20 18.57
CA ASP A 339 -15.90 5.79 17.73
C ASP A 339 -16.32 5.47 16.30
N ILE A 340 -17.52 4.94 16.09
CA ILE A 340 -18.07 4.69 14.75
C ILE A 340 -18.41 6.03 14.08
N VAL A 341 -19.01 6.98 14.81
CA VAL A 341 -19.35 8.32 14.27
C VAL A 341 -18.09 9.05 13.78
N LYS A 342 -17.01 9.03 14.56
CA LYS A 342 -15.73 9.65 14.17
C LYS A 342 -15.24 9.09 12.84
N LEU A 343 -15.21 7.76 12.73
CA LEU A 343 -14.75 7.09 11.52
C LEU A 343 -15.67 7.35 10.32
N VAL A 344 -16.99 7.42 10.51
CA VAL A 344 -17.93 7.78 9.43
C VAL A 344 -17.65 9.19 8.90
N LEU A 345 -17.40 10.16 9.77
CA LEU A 345 -17.02 11.51 9.35
C LEU A 345 -15.70 11.50 8.59
N ASP A 346 -14.70 10.75 9.04
CA ASP A 346 -13.42 10.63 8.33
C ASP A 346 -13.59 10.00 6.94
N VAL A 347 -14.41 8.95 6.81
CA VAL A 347 -14.74 8.33 5.51
C VAL A 347 -15.51 9.30 4.61
N CYS A 348 -16.43 10.11 5.14
CA CYS A 348 -17.14 11.13 4.37
C CYS A 348 -16.18 12.17 3.77
N LEU A 349 -15.15 12.58 4.53
CA LEU A 349 -14.13 13.49 4.05
C LEU A 349 -13.30 12.86 2.92
N ILE A 350 -12.85 11.61 3.11
CA ILE A 350 -12.14 10.83 2.06
C ILE A 350 -12.99 10.73 0.79
N TYR A 351 -14.29 10.49 0.94
CA TYR A 351 -15.21 10.38 -0.20
C TYR A 351 -15.35 11.71 -0.96
N LEU A 352 -15.42 12.85 -0.25
CA LEU A 352 -15.43 14.18 -0.87
C LEU A 352 -14.12 14.53 -1.57
N GLU A 353 -12.98 14.16 -0.99
CA GLU A 353 -11.66 14.45 -1.56
C GLU A 353 -11.42 13.72 -2.89
N ARG A 354 -12.00 12.54 -3.07
CA ARG A 354 -11.75 11.67 -4.22
C ARG A 354 -12.86 11.66 -5.25
N CYS A 355 -14.11 11.61 -4.78
CA CYS A 355 -15.27 11.37 -5.62
C CYS A 355 -16.22 12.57 -5.57
N ARG A 356 -15.70 13.80 -5.53
CA ARG A 356 -16.46 15.02 -5.22
C ARG A 356 -17.77 15.16 -6.00
N SER A 357 -17.76 14.89 -7.31
CA SER A 357 -18.95 15.01 -8.18
C SER A 357 -20.12 14.12 -7.75
N ILE A 358 -19.84 12.97 -7.12
CA ILE A 358 -20.84 12.00 -6.66
C ILE A 358 -21.08 12.14 -5.15
N ALA A 359 -20.02 12.38 -4.39
CA ALA A 359 -20.05 12.50 -2.94
C ALA A 359 -20.81 13.75 -2.47
N GLU A 360 -20.67 14.87 -3.18
CA GLU A 360 -21.29 16.13 -2.78
C GLU A 360 -22.84 16.08 -2.83
N PRO A 361 -23.50 15.63 -3.92
CA PRO A 361 -24.95 15.44 -3.92
C PRO A 361 -25.45 14.44 -2.85
N PHE A 362 -24.72 13.33 -2.66
CA PHE A 362 -25.08 12.30 -1.68
C PHE A 362 -24.99 12.82 -0.24
N LEU A 363 -23.87 13.44 0.14
CA LEU A 363 -23.69 13.96 1.50
C LEU A 363 -24.60 15.16 1.78
N PHE A 364 -24.96 15.92 0.74
CA PHE A 364 -26.00 16.94 0.86
C PHE A 364 -27.36 16.30 1.21
N GLU A 365 -27.75 15.20 0.56
CA GLU A 365 -28.97 14.46 0.92
C GLU A 365 -28.92 13.93 2.37
N LYS A 366 -27.74 13.54 2.85
CA LYS A 366 -27.53 13.01 4.21
C LYS A 366 -27.16 14.08 5.25
N ILE A 367 -27.26 15.38 4.93
CA ILE A 367 -26.79 16.47 5.79
C ILE A 367 -27.42 16.49 7.19
N ALA A 368 -28.70 16.13 7.29
CA ALA A 368 -29.41 16.03 8.56
C ALA A 368 -28.76 14.98 9.49
N TYR A 369 -28.34 13.84 8.94
CA TYR A 369 -27.63 12.82 9.70
C TYR A 369 -26.24 13.28 10.12
N LEU A 370 -25.53 14.03 9.27
CA LEU A 370 -24.23 14.61 9.63
C LEU A 370 -24.37 15.61 10.80
N CYS A 371 -25.42 16.44 10.77
CA CYS A 371 -25.76 17.35 11.88
C CYS A 371 -26.13 16.58 13.16
N GLU A 372 -26.86 15.47 13.05
CA GLU A 372 -27.14 14.58 14.18
C GLU A 372 -25.83 13.99 14.73
N MET A 373 -24.95 13.48 13.86
CA MET A 373 -23.63 12.95 14.19
C MET A 373 -22.73 13.96 14.92
N LYS A 374 -22.74 15.24 14.52
CA LYS A 374 -22.05 16.34 15.21
C LYS A 374 -22.46 16.43 16.69
N SER A 375 -23.73 16.16 17.00
CA SER A 375 -24.23 16.22 18.38
C SER A 375 -23.61 15.14 19.28
N TYR A 376 -23.15 14.03 18.70
CA TYR A 376 -22.45 12.96 19.41
C TYR A 376 -20.96 13.27 19.61
N VAL A 377 -20.33 13.97 18.65
CA VAL A 377 -18.90 14.29 18.67
C VAL A 377 -18.69 15.69 18.09
N LYS A 378 -18.35 16.68 18.92
CA LYS A 378 -18.01 18.05 18.48
C LYS A 378 -16.67 18.06 17.74
N TYR A 379 -16.65 17.54 16.51
CA TYR A 379 -15.41 17.22 15.79
C TYR A 379 -15.10 18.23 14.66
N ASP A 380 -13.82 18.60 14.51
CA ASP A 380 -13.36 19.53 13.46
C ASP A 380 -13.65 18.99 12.04
N VAL A 381 -13.63 17.66 11.85
CA VAL A 381 -13.89 17.04 10.53
C VAL A 381 -15.32 17.26 10.06
N PHE A 382 -16.31 17.31 10.97
CA PHE A 382 -17.68 17.69 10.59
C PHE A 382 -17.69 19.08 9.94
N TYR A 383 -17.02 20.06 10.55
CA TYR A 383 -16.94 21.40 9.98
C TYR A 383 -16.18 21.43 8.66
N ASN A 384 -15.13 20.62 8.51
CA ASN A 384 -14.40 20.50 7.24
C ASN A 384 -15.28 19.92 6.12
N ILE A 385 -16.16 18.95 6.44
CA ILE A 385 -17.15 18.42 5.49
C ILE A 385 -18.12 19.53 5.07
N ILE A 386 -18.70 20.24 6.04
CA ILE A 386 -19.62 21.37 5.77
C ILE A 386 -18.93 22.48 4.95
N GLU A 387 -17.67 22.74 5.22
CA GLU A 387 -16.85 23.70 4.48
C GLU A 387 -16.58 23.23 3.05
N ALA A 388 -16.38 21.94 2.83
CA ALA A 388 -16.13 21.33 1.53
C ALA A 388 -17.38 21.25 0.62
N LEU A 389 -18.60 21.28 1.18
CA LEU A 389 -19.86 21.36 0.43
C LEU A 389 -20.03 22.79 -0.15
N ARG A 390 -20.20 22.90 -1.47
CA ARG A 390 -20.33 24.19 -2.18
C ARG A 390 -21.68 24.85 -1.93
N TYR A 391 -22.74 24.05 -1.84
CA TYR A 391 -24.11 24.53 -1.61
C TYR A 391 -24.68 23.94 -0.32
N PHE A 392 -24.80 24.77 0.71
CA PHE A 392 -25.53 24.47 1.94
C PHE A 392 -26.06 25.79 2.54
N PRO A 393 -27.39 26.05 2.50
CA PRO A 393 -27.97 27.34 2.90
C PRO A 393 -27.65 27.73 4.35
N GLU A 394 -27.56 26.74 5.24
CA GLU A 394 -27.29 26.92 6.66
C GLU A 394 -25.79 26.92 6.99
N LYS A 395 -24.91 26.86 5.98
CA LYS A 395 -23.44 26.80 6.14
C LYS A 395 -22.92 27.88 7.07
N ARG A 396 -23.40 29.11 6.92
CA ARG A 396 -22.98 30.24 7.77
C ARG A 396 -23.41 30.05 9.23
N ALA A 397 -24.63 29.57 9.47
CA ALA A 397 -25.13 29.31 10.81
C ALA A 397 -24.36 28.17 11.49
N VAL A 398 -24.15 27.05 10.78
CA VAL A 398 -23.41 25.89 11.31
C VAL A 398 -21.95 26.22 11.56
N MET A 399 -21.31 27.02 10.70
CA MET A 399 -19.91 27.44 10.88
C MET A 399 -19.75 28.52 11.96
N ALA A 400 -20.80 29.28 12.30
CA ALA A 400 -20.77 30.23 13.42
C ALA A 400 -20.65 29.52 14.78
N ASP A 401 -21.19 28.30 14.88
CA ASP A 401 -21.07 27.42 16.06
C ASP A 401 -19.72 26.70 16.16
N ARG A 402 -18.81 26.90 15.19
CA ARG A 402 -17.48 26.30 15.24
C ARG A 402 -16.75 26.82 16.49
N PRO A 403 -16.25 25.94 17.38
CA PRO A 403 -15.52 26.37 18.56
C PRO A 403 -14.36 27.26 18.12
N ARG A 404 -14.37 28.53 18.54
CA ARG A 404 -13.24 29.43 18.31
C ARG A 404 -12.05 28.85 19.05
N LYS A 405 -11.01 28.43 18.33
CA LYS A 405 -9.77 27.95 18.94
C LYS A 405 -9.20 29.10 19.78
N ASN A 406 -9.29 28.99 21.12
CA ASN A 406 -8.54 29.87 22.01
C ASN A 406 -7.04 29.70 21.69
N ALA A 407 -6.38 30.79 21.34
CA ALA A 407 -5.00 30.86 20.88
C ALA A 407 -3.93 30.50 21.94
N HIS A 408 -4.32 29.92 23.08
CA HIS A 408 -3.42 29.47 24.14
C HIS A 408 -3.90 28.14 24.72
N VAL A 409 -3.84 27.09 23.91
CA VAL A 409 -3.86 25.70 24.37
C VAL A 409 -2.91 24.95 23.45
N HIS A 410 -2.03 24.14 24.04
CA HIS A 410 -0.98 23.33 23.44
C HIS A 410 -1.20 22.97 21.97
N PRO A 411 -0.14 23.03 21.11
CA PRO A 411 -0.22 22.45 19.78
C PRO A 411 -0.75 21.03 19.95
N THR A 412 -1.92 20.76 19.38
CA THR A 412 -2.46 19.42 19.24
C THR A 412 -1.30 18.52 18.82
N PRO A 413 -0.96 17.47 19.60
CA PRO A 413 0.04 16.52 19.17
C PRO A 413 -0.42 16.00 17.80
N ASN A 414 0.54 15.93 16.90
CA ASN A 414 0.43 15.48 15.51
C ASN A 414 -0.86 14.75 15.16
N ARG A 415 -1.43 15.20 14.05
CA ARG A 415 -2.47 14.56 13.24
C ARG A 415 -2.03 13.18 12.68
N ASP A 416 -1.00 12.58 13.27
CA ASP A 416 -0.44 11.25 13.04
C ASP A 416 -0.88 10.30 14.16
N TYR A 417 -2.18 10.00 14.18
CA TYR A 417 -2.63 8.74 14.79
C TYR A 417 -2.03 7.51 14.07
N ARG A 418 -1.46 7.70 12.86
CA ARG A 418 -0.72 6.68 12.09
C ARG A 418 0.72 6.45 12.58
N GLU A 419 1.43 7.46 13.12
CA GLU A 419 2.79 7.25 13.65
C GLU A 419 2.81 6.73 15.08
N SER A 420 1.86 7.13 15.92
CA SER A 420 1.84 6.73 17.34
C SER A 420 1.65 5.22 17.57
N ARG A 421 1.10 4.47 16.60
CA ARG A 421 1.01 3.00 16.69
C ARG A 421 2.28 2.26 16.29
N ARG A 422 3.15 2.87 15.47
CA ARG A 422 4.41 2.23 15.05
C ARG A 422 5.49 2.28 16.15
N SER A 423 5.38 3.20 17.11
CA SER A 423 6.31 3.31 18.24
C SER A 423 5.97 2.36 19.40
N SER A 424 4.75 1.81 19.48
CA SER A 424 4.31 0.98 20.61
C SER A 424 4.53 -0.53 20.42
N GLN A 425 4.92 -0.98 19.24
CA GLN A 425 5.20 -2.40 18.96
C GLN A 425 6.68 -2.81 19.15
N TYR A 426 7.57 -1.87 19.49
CA TYR A 426 9.00 -2.13 19.73
C TYR A 426 9.42 -2.07 21.21
N ASN A 427 8.45 -2.01 22.13
CA ASN A 427 8.71 -2.17 23.56
C ASN A 427 7.78 -3.23 24.15
N ARG A 428 8.04 -4.50 23.81
CA ARG A 428 7.86 -5.67 24.68
C ARG A 428 8.76 -6.80 24.19
#